data_AF-A0A0C5VED3-F1
#
_entry.id   AF-A0A0C5VED3-F1
#
_cell.length_a   1.000
_cell.length_b   1.000
_cell.length_c   1.000
_cell.angle_alpha   90.00
_cell.angle_beta   90.00
_cell.angle_gamma   90.00
#
_symmetry.space_group_name_H-M   'P 1'
#
loop_
_entity.id
_entity.type
_entity.pdbx_description
1 polymer ?
#
loop_
_entity_poly.entity_id
_entity_poly.type
_entity_poly.pdbx_seq_one_letter_code
_entity_poly.pdbx_strand_id
1 'polypeptide(L)'
;MGTAEASNNLWGNKLYQQRAREAFPFLVRQALIGEPIYYSDLAEEMGMPNERNLNYVLGCIGTTILELSKQKNEDIPPIQCLVINKATKLPGEGFGWFISEADFKKLDTKQKRLVVNGQLSKIYSYPRWLKLLDELGLNPPNFPVPIMQKSMGAGGEGEAHKKLKEFIANNPTVVGLPLSCPKGEAEFNLHSGDSVDVVFSWRNEIIAVEVKSFISDVGDIHRGLYQCVKYQAVLEAMLGIQGKPKNVRTLLLLEGNFPKELVSTKNMLGIDVLSNITVKS
;
A
#
# COMPACT_ATOMS: atom_id res chain seq x y z
N MET A 1 -7.56 -26.34 5.24
CA MET A 1 -7.71 -25.62 3.95
C MET A 1 -6.37 -25.69 3.27
N GLY A 2 -6.35 -26.19 2.02
CA GLY A 2 -5.14 -26.59 1.32
C GLY A 2 -4.10 -25.48 1.31
N THR A 3 -2.91 -25.82 1.79
CA THR A 3 -1.65 -25.15 1.45
C THR A 3 -1.59 -24.91 -0.05
N ALA A 4 -0.85 -23.88 -0.47
CA ALA A 4 -0.46 -23.70 -1.87
C ALA A 4 0.44 -24.88 -2.34
N GLU A 5 -0.09 -26.10 -2.39
CA GLU A 5 0.50 -27.20 -3.14
C GLU A 5 0.74 -26.69 -4.55
N ALA A 6 1.99 -26.88 -5.01
CA ALA A 6 2.60 -26.22 -6.16
C ALA A 6 1.60 -25.96 -7.30
N SER A 7 1.05 -24.75 -7.33
CA SER A 7 0.25 -24.31 -8.46
C SER A 7 1.09 -24.36 -9.71
N ASN A 8 0.50 -24.82 -10.82
CA ASN A 8 1.18 -24.87 -12.10
C ASN A 8 1.66 -23.47 -12.52
N ASN A 9 2.67 -23.42 -13.38
CA ASN A 9 3.18 -22.19 -13.98
C ASN A 9 2.13 -21.43 -14.83
N LEU A 10 2.53 -20.31 -15.42
CA LEU A 10 1.66 -19.42 -16.19
C LEU A 10 1.09 -20.02 -17.49
N TRP A 11 1.52 -21.18 -17.97
CA TRP A 11 1.27 -21.64 -19.35
C TRP A 11 0.00 -22.48 -19.57
N GLY A 12 -1.02 -22.32 -18.71
CA GLY A 12 -2.28 -23.05 -18.86
C GLY A 12 -3.53 -22.17 -18.89
N ASN A 13 -4.67 -22.85 -19.02
CA ASN A 13 -5.98 -22.23 -19.25
C ASN A 13 -6.86 -22.19 -17.99
N LYS A 14 -6.36 -22.62 -16.82
CA LYS A 14 -7.12 -22.52 -15.57
C LYS A 14 -7.31 -21.05 -15.21
N LEU A 15 -8.42 -20.71 -14.56
CA LEU A 15 -8.76 -19.33 -14.20
C LEU A 15 -7.66 -18.63 -13.38
N TYR A 16 -7.01 -19.32 -12.45
CA TYR A 16 -5.92 -18.73 -11.67
C TYR A 16 -4.67 -18.44 -12.51
N GLN A 17 -4.42 -19.19 -13.59
CA GLN A 17 -3.29 -18.95 -14.51
C GLN A 17 -3.57 -17.74 -15.40
N GLN A 18 -4.82 -17.60 -15.88
CA GLN A 18 -5.28 -16.39 -16.58
C GLN A 18 -5.11 -15.15 -15.70
N ARG A 19 -5.62 -15.21 -14.47
CA ARG A 19 -5.45 -14.14 -13.47
C ARG A 19 -3.99 -13.89 -13.11
N ALA A 20 -3.14 -14.92 -13.10
CA ALA A 20 -1.71 -14.74 -12.84
C ALA A 20 -1.01 -13.95 -13.95
N ARG A 21 -1.41 -14.16 -15.21
CA ARG A 21 -0.94 -13.34 -16.34
C ARG A 21 -1.41 -11.89 -16.24
N GLU A 22 -2.62 -11.66 -15.73
CA GLU A 22 -3.14 -10.31 -15.46
C GLU A 22 -2.48 -9.64 -14.24
N ALA A 23 -2.19 -10.40 -13.18
CA ALA A 23 -1.63 -9.90 -11.93
C ALA A 23 -0.14 -9.54 -12.05
N PHE A 24 0.63 -10.27 -12.86
CA PHE A 24 2.08 -10.11 -12.93
C PHE A 24 2.51 -8.67 -13.32
N PRO A 25 1.89 -8.02 -14.32
CA PRO A 25 2.16 -6.62 -14.62
C PRO A 25 1.90 -5.66 -13.44
N PHE A 26 0.89 -5.90 -12.60
CA PHE A 26 0.66 -5.11 -11.39
C PHE A 26 1.79 -5.29 -10.37
N LEU A 27 2.26 -6.52 -10.16
CA LEU A 27 3.38 -6.78 -9.26
C LEU A 27 4.68 -6.17 -9.78
N VAL A 28 4.93 -6.22 -11.09
CA VAL A 28 6.08 -5.56 -11.72
C VAL A 28 5.99 -4.04 -11.55
N ARG A 29 4.80 -3.45 -11.73
CA ARG A 29 4.59 -2.02 -11.44
C ARG A 29 5.03 -1.68 -10.02
N GLN A 30 4.52 -2.42 -9.02
CA GLN A 30 4.87 -2.25 -7.61
C GLN A 30 6.37 -2.46 -7.33
N ALA A 31 7.01 -3.44 -7.98
CA ALA A 31 8.44 -3.66 -7.87
C ALA A 31 9.25 -2.45 -8.37
N LEU A 32 8.85 -1.85 -9.50
CA LEU A 32 9.54 -0.72 -10.10
C LEU A 32 9.43 0.57 -9.26
N ILE A 33 8.31 0.78 -8.58
CA ILE A 33 8.10 1.96 -7.73
C ILE A 33 8.59 1.78 -6.29
N GLY A 34 8.93 0.55 -5.88
CA GLY A 34 9.47 0.27 -4.55
C GLY A 34 8.44 0.11 -3.44
N GLU A 35 7.17 -0.15 -3.77
CA GLU A 35 6.06 -0.15 -2.80
C GLU A 35 5.33 -1.50 -2.78
N PRO A 36 5.14 -2.16 -1.61
CA PRO A 36 4.29 -3.35 -1.51
C PRO A 36 2.81 -3.02 -1.80
N ILE A 37 1.98 -4.06 -1.90
CA ILE A 37 0.53 -3.90 -2.08
C ILE A 37 -0.24 -4.84 -1.14
N TYR A 38 -1.41 -4.41 -0.66
CA TYR A 38 -2.25 -5.31 0.14
C TYR A 38 -2.99 -6.32 -0.74
N TYR A 39 -3.29 -7.50 -0.18
CA TYR A 39 -4.15 -8.48 -0.84
C TYR A 39 -5.51 -7.88 -1.27
N SER A 40 -6.13 -7.07 -0.42
CA SER A 40 -7.39 -6.38 -0.71
C SER A 40 -7.27 -5.45 -1.92
N ASP A 41 -6.16 -4.73 -1.98
CA ASP A 41 -5.93 -3.64 -2.91
C ASP A 41 -5.57 -4.20 -4.30
N LEU A 42 -4.76 -5.27 -4.35
CA LEU A 42 -4.51 -6.01 -5.58
C LEU A 42 -5.80 -6.66 -6.11
N ALA A 43 -6.60 -7.25 -5.22
CA ALA A 43 -7.88 -7.84 -5.62
C ALA A 43 -8.84 -6.79 -6.19
N GLU A 44 -8.90 -5.60 -5.58
CA GLU A 44 -9.70 -4.48 -6.07
C GLU A 44 -9.26 -4.04 -7.47
N GLU A 45 -7.97 -3.83 -7.71
CA GLU A 45 -7.45 -3.46 -9.04
C GLU A 45 -7.72 -4.52 -10.10
N MET A 46 -7.69 -5.80 -9.72
CA MET A 46 -8.01 -6.92 -10.60
C MET A 46 -9.51 -7.17 -10.77
N GLY A 47 -10.38 -6.38 -10.11
CA GLY A 47 -11.83 -6.61 -10.11
C GLY A 47 -12.22 -7.96 -9.50
N MET A 48 -11.41 -8.50 -8.59
CA MET A 48 -11.62 -9.79 -7.96
C MET A 48 -12.52 -9.64 -6.72
N PRO A 49 -13.59 -10.46 -6.59
CA PRO A 49 -14.55 -10.33 -5.49
C PRO A 49 -14.03 -10.84 -4.14
N ASN A 50 -12.96 -11.63 -4.13
CA ASN A 50 -12.40 -12.20 -2.90
C ASN A 50 -10.88 -12.32 -3.01
N GLU A 51 -10.19 -11.56 -2.15
CA GLU A 51 -8.74 -11.51 -2.05
C GLU A 51 -8.09 -12.87 -1.73
N ARG A 52 -8.80 -13.80 -1.06
CA ARG A 52 -8.26 -15.13 -0.73
C ARG A 52 -7.96 -15.97 -1.97
N ASN A 53 -8.59 -15.66 -3.09
CA ASN A 53 -8.32 -16.34 -4.36
C ASN A 53 -6.95 -15.98 -4.93
N LEU A 54 -6.29 -14.92 -4.44
CA LEU A 54 -4.94 -14.55 -4.85
C LEU A 54 -3.91 -15.61 -4.47
N ASN A 55 -4.15 -16.49 -3.48
CA ASN A 55 -3.17 -17.51 -3.09
C ASN A 55 -2.72 -18.40 -4.26
N TYR A 56 -3.66 -18.88 -5.10
CA TYR A 56 -3.33 -19.67 -6.28
C TYR A 56 -2.72 -18.84 -7.41
N VAL A 57 -3.14 -17.59 -7.54
CA VAL A 57 -2.62 -16.63 -8.54
C VAL A 57 -1.15 -16.33 -8.26
N LEU A 58 -0.82 -15.99 -7.01
CA LEU A 58 0.53 -15.68 -6.55
C LEU A 58 1.42 -16.92 -6.53
N GLY A 59 0.88 -18.08 -6.15
CA GLY A 59 1.59 -19.35 -6.28
C GLY A 59 2.01 -19.62 -7.73
N CYS A 60 1.11 -19.37 -8.70
CA CYS A 60 1.37 -19.61 -10.12
C CYS A 60 2.51 -18.71 -10.66
N ILE A 61 2.51 -17.44 -10.26
CA ILE A 61 3.60 -16.49 -10.56
C ILE A 61 4.91 -17.01 -9.95
N GLY A 62 4.89 -17.38 -8.67
CA GLY A 62 6.08 -17.85 -7.97
C GLY A 62 6.67 -19.13 -8.54
N THR A 63 5.85 -20.12 -8.89
CA THR A 63 6.30 -21.34 -9.61
C THR A 63 6.98 -20.96 -10.92
N THR A 64 6.40 -20.03 -11.69
CA THR A 64 6.97 -19.60 -12.97
C THR A 64 8.31 -18.90 -12.79
N ILE A 65 8.44 -18.02 -11.78
CA ILE A 65 9.70 -17.36 -11.45
C ILE A 65 10.79 -18.39 -11.12
N LEU A 66 10.48 -19.41 -10.34
CA LEU A 66 11.45 -20.44 -9.97
C LEU A 66 11.88 -21.31 -11.14
N GLU A 67 10.96 -21.67 -12.03
CA GLU A 67 11.28 -22.40 -13.26
C GLU A 67 12.20 -21.58 -14.16
N LEU A 68 11.88 -20.29 -14.37
CA LEU A 68 12.69 -19.37 -15.17
C LEU A 68 14.06 -19.11 -14.55
N SER A 69 14.12 -18.94 -13.23
CA SER A 69 15.37 -18.78 -12.48
C SER A 69 16.32 -19.97 -12.72
N LYS A 70 15.79 -21.21 -12.65
CA LYS A 70 16.55 -22.43 -12.95
C LYS A 70 16.97 -22.51 -14.42
N GLN A 71 16.03 -22.26 -15.34
CA GLN A 71 16.28 -22.36 -16.78
C GLN A 71 17.34 -21.37 -17.26
N LYS A 72 17.34 -20.15 -16.71
CA LYS A 72 18.25 -19.07 -17.09
C LYS A 72 19.52 -19.00 -16.24
N ASN A 73 19.62 -19.84 -15.21
CA ASN A 73 20.67 -19.76 -14.18
C ASN A 73 20.81 -18.33 -13.62
N GLU A 74 19.68 -17.76 -13.22
CA GLU A 74 19.56 -16.38 -12.77
C GLU A 74 18.78 -16.31 -11.45
N ASP A 75 19.25 -15.54 -10.47
CA ASP A 75 18.49 -15.28 -9.22
C ASP A 75 17.36 -14.26 -9.50
N ILE A 76 16.21 -14.76 -9.95
CA ILE A 76 15.00 -13.96 -10.14
C ILE A 76 14.25 -13.94 -8.80
N PRO A 77 14.13 -12.76 -8.15
CA PRO A 77 13.56 -12.72 -6.81
C PRO A 77 12.06 -13.00 -6.81
N PRO A 78 11.51 -13.56 -5.72
CA PRO A 78 10.11 -13.98 -5.63
C PRO A 78 9.14 -12.77 -5.56
N ILE A 79 8.75 -12.19 -6.70
CA ILE A 79 7.98 -10.94 -6.78
C ILE A 79 6.68 -10.93 -5.96
N GLN A 80 6.05 -12.09 -5.78
CA GLN A 80 4.85 -12.26 -4.97
C GLN A 80 5.04 -11.88 -3.48
N CYS A 81 6.28 -11.70 -2.99
CA CYS A 81 6.53 -11.11 -1.66
C CYS A 81 5.90 -9.73 -1.50
N LEU A 82 5.68 -8.99 -2.60
CA LEU A 82 5.11 -7.65 -2.57
C LEU A 82 3.69 -7.63 -2.01
N VAL A 83 2.99 -8.76 -2.08
CA VAL A 83 1.60 -8.83 -1.61
C VAL A 83 1.57 -9.19 -0.13
N ILE A 84 1.16 -8.24 0.69
CA ILE A 84 1.21 -8.33 2.15
C ILE A 84 -0.17 -8.19 2.80
N ASN A 85 -0.31 -8.75 3.99
CA ASN A 85 -1.50 -8.58 4.81
C ASN A 85 -1.51 -7.19 5.47
N LYS A 86 -2.67 -6.52 5.45
CA LYS A 86 -2.82 -5.15 5.98
C LYS A 86 -2.50 -5.02 7.47
N ALA A 87 -2.81 -6.04 8.28
CA ALA A 87 -2.59 -6.02 9.72
C ALA A 87 -1.16 -6.44 10.10
N THR A 88 -0.65 -7.55 9.55
CA THR A 88 0.67 -8.07 9.94
C THR A 88 1.83 -7.40 9.22
N LYS A 89 1.56 -6.81 8.04
CA LYS A 89 2.54 -6.33 7.06
C LYS A 89 3.51 -7.42 6.60
N LEU A 90 3.02 -8.65 6.53
CA LEU A 90 3.77 -9.83 6.08
C LEU A 90 3.03 -10.53 4.92
N PRO A 91 3.75 -11.22 4.02
CA PRO A 91 3.14 -12.10 3.02
C PRO A 91 2.29 -13.19 3.66
N GLY A 92 1.30 -13.69 2.92
CA GLY A 92 0.36 -14.71 3.37
C GLY A 92 0.96 -16.13 3.50
N GLU A 93 0.14 -17.06 3.98
CA GLU A 93 0.48 -18.48 4.07
C GLU A 93 0.76 -19.05 2.66
N GLY A 94 1.81 -19.87 2.53
CA GLY A 94 2.32 -20.31 1.22
C GLY A 94 3.48 -19.47 0.69
N PHE A 95 4.00 -18.53 1.48
CA PHE A 95 5.24 -17.82 1.18
C PHE A 95 6.51 -18.61 1.56
N GLY A 96 6.44 -19.41 2.62
CA GLY A 96 7.64 -19.97 3.25
C GLY A 96 8.47 -20.86 2.32
N TRP A 97 7.89 -21.52 1.31
CA TRP A 97 8.68 -22.37 0.41
C TRP A 97 9.65 -21.59 -0.51
N PHE A 98 9.44 -20.28 -0.71
CA PHE A 98 10.41 -19.40 -1.39
C PHE A 98 11.59 -19.02 -0.51
N ILE A 99 11.42 -19.12 0.81
CA ILE A 99 12.45 -18.86 1.81
C ILE A 99 12.43 -19.99 2.82
N SER A 100 12.99 -21.15 2.47
CA SER A 100 13.11 -22.33 3.37
C SER A 100 11.97 -22.44 4.41
N GLU A 101 10.83 -23.02 4.03
CA GLU A 101 9.57 -22.91 4.79
C GLU A 101 9.69 -23.31 6.26
N ALA A 102 10.52 -24.31 6.53
CA ALA A 102 10.82 -24.81 7.87
C ALA A 102 11.55 -23.77 8.74
N ASP A 103 12.38 -22.93 8.14
CA ASP A 103 13.11 -21.87 8.84
C ASP A 103 12.21 -20.66 9.03
N PHE A 104 11.47 -20.24 7.99
CA PHE A 104 10.59 -19.07 8.08
C PHE A 104 9.47 -19.24 9.11
N LYS A 105 8.86 -20.44 9.23
CA LYS A 105 7.81 -20.69 10.23
C LYS A 105 8.30 -20.55 11.67
N LYS A 106 9.56 -20.91 11.94
CA LYS A 106 10.19 -20.85 13.27
C LYS A 106 10.55 -19.42 13.70
N LEU A 107 10.62 -18.49 12.76
CA LEU A 107 10.96 -17.10 13.04
C LEU A 107 9.84 -16.37 13.79
N ASP A 108 10.23 -15.51 14.72
CA ASP A 108 9.32 -14.54 15.32
C ASP A 108 8.92 -13.44 14.31
N THR A 109 7.94 -12.60 14.67
CA THR A 109 7.42 -11.55 13.78
C THR A 109 8.51 -10.55 13.35
N LYS A 110 9.46 -10.22 14.23
CA LYS A 110 10.53 -9.26 13.92
C LYS A 110 11.51 -9.86 12.92
N GLN A 111 11.91 -11.11 13.14
CA GLN A 111 12.77 -11.87 12.24
C GLN A 111 12.12 -12.07 10.87
N LYS A 112 10.82 -12.40 10.84
CA LYS A 112 10.03 -12.51 9.59
C LYS A 112 10.08 -11.20 8.80
N ARG A 113 9.89 -10.05 9.47
CA ARG A 113 9.99 -8.73 8.82
C ARG A 113 11.38 -8.47 8.24
N LEU A 114 12.45 -8.81 8.96
CA LEU A 114 13.81 -8.64 8.44
C LEU A 114 14.05 -9.47 7.17
N VAL A 115 13.61 -10.72 7.18
CA VAL A 115 13.71 -11.63 6.03
C VAL A 115 12.90 -11.12 4.83
N VAL A 116 11.65 -10.69 5.07
CA VAL A 116 10.78 -10.12 4.04
C VAL A 116 11.39 -8.84 3.46
N ASN A 117 11.87 -7.92 4.31
CA ASN A 117 12.52 -6.69 3.85
C ASN A 117 13.76 -6.97 2.98
N GLY A 118 14.53 -8.02 3.32
CA GLY A 118 15.63 -8.48 2.49
C GLY A 118 15.18 -8.92 1.09
N GLN A 119 14.06 -9.67 0.99
CA GLN A 119 13.50 -10.03 -0.32
C GLN A 119 12.92 -8.85 -1.08
N LEU A 120 12.19 -7.96 -0.40
CA LEU A 120 11.67 -6.73 -1.00
C LEU A 120 12.80 -5.90 -1.62
N SER A 121 13.92 -5.74 -0.90
CA SER A 121 15.10 -5.06 -1.43
C SER A 121 15.65 -5.72 -2.70
N LYS A 122 15.66 -7.06 -2.79
CA LYS A 122 16.06 -7.77 -4.01
C LYS A 122 15.06 -7.54 -5.15
N ILE A 123 13.77 -7.58 -4.86
CA ILE A 123 12.70 -7.34 -5.84
C ILE A 123 12.83 -5.94 -6.42
N TYR A 124 12.99 -4.92 -5.59
CA TYR A 124 13.10 -3.53 -6.03
C TYR A 124 14.38 -3.26 -6.84
N SER A 125 15.45 -3.98 -6.55
CA SER A 125 16.75 -3.81 -7.24
C SER A 125 16.90 -4.68 -8.49
N TYR A 126 15.96 -5.58 -8.78
CA TYR A 126 16.07 -6.47 -9.93
C TYR A 126 15.75 -5.72 -11.24
N PRO A 127 16.73 -5.52 -12.14
CA PRO A 127 16.60 -4.59 -13.26
C PRO A 127 15.83 -5.16 -14.45
N ARG A 128 15.56 -6.47 -14.46
CA ARG A 128 15.04 -7.19 -15.63
C ARG A 128 13.54 -7.42 -15.61
N TRP A 129 12.78 -6.77 -14.73
CA TRP A 129 11.32 -6.99 -14.65
C TRP A 129 10.58 -6.73 -15.95
N LEU A 130 10.86 -5.60 -16.62
CA LEU A 130 10.20 -5.27 -17.89
C LEU A 130 10.58 -6.27 -19.00
N LYS A 131 11.85 -6.65 -19.06
CA LYS A 131 12.34 -7.69 -19.98
C LYS A 131 11.65 -9.03 -19.73
N LEU A 132 11.44 -9.39 -18.46
CA LEU A 132 10.77 -10.63 -18.10
C LEU A 132 9.31 -10.66 -18.56
N LEU A 133 8.57 -9.55 -18.44
CA LEU A 133 7.20 -9.46 -18.96
C LEU A 133 7.17 -9.64 -20.49
N ASP A 134 8.08 -8.98 -21.20
CA ASP A 134 8.22 -9.07 -22.65
C ASP A 134 8.54 -10.51 -23.10
N GLU A 135 9.52 -11.16 -22.46
CA GLU A 135 9.88 -12.56 -22.72
C GLU A 135 8.72 -13.55 -22.45
N LEU A 136 7.83 -13.21 -21.51
CA LEU A 136 6.63 -13.99 -21.20
C LEU A 136 5.43 -13.66 -22.11
N GLY A 137 5.56 -12.69 -23.02
CA GLY A 137 4.46 -12.20 -23.85
C GLY A 137 3.33 -11.56 -23.04
N LEU A 138 3.64 -10.98 -21.89
CA LEU A 138 2.67 -10.31 -21.02
C LEU A 138 2.61 -8.81 -21.32
N ASN A 139 1.47 -8.21 -20.97
CA ASN A 139 1.30 -6.76 -21.10
C ASN A 139 2.32 -6.00 -20.23
N PRO A 140 2.76 -4.80 -20.66
CA PRO A 140 3.56 -3.94 -19.81
C PRO A 140 2.76 -3.49 -18.57
N PRO A 141 3.44 -3.07 -17.49
CA PRO A 141 2.77 -2.47 -16.33
C PRO A 141 2.02 -1.20 -16.74
N ASN A 142 0.82 -1.01 -16.21
CA ASN A 142 -0.01 0.17 -16.46
C ASN A 142 0.21 1.23 -15.36
N PHE A 143 0.50 2.47 -15.77
CA PHE A 143 0.67 3.61 -14.88
C PHE A 143 -0.46 4.64 -15.10
N PRO A 144 -1.05 5.22 -14.05
CA PRO A 144 -2.09 6.22 -14.19
C PRO A 144 -1.55 7.46 -14.93
N VAL A 145 -2.38 8.03 -15.80
CA VAL A 145 -2.06 9.29 -16.48
C VAL A 145 -2.06 10.41 -15.44
N PRO A 146 -1.04 11.30 -15.42
CA PRO A 146 -1.02 12.43 -14.50
C PRO A 146 -2.26 13.31 -14.65
N ILE A 147 -2.98 13.51 -13.55
CA ILE A 147 -4.10 14.45 -13.51
C ILE A 147 -3.53 15.86 -13.41
N MET A 148 -3.51 16.61 -14.53
CA MET A 148 -3.13 18.03 -14.51
C MET A 148 -4.20 18.84 -13.76
N GLN A 149 -3.89 19.27 -12.55
CA GLN A 149 -4.77 20.13 -11.77
C GLN A 149 -4.55 21.59 -12.16
N LYS A 150 -5.65 22.33 -12.35
CA LYS A 150 -5.59 23.80 -12.36
C LYS A 150 -5.35 24.27 -10.93
N SER A 151 -4.46 25.25 -10.72
CA SER A 151 -4.31 25.85 -9.40
C SER A 151 -5.63 26.50 -9.01
N MET A 152 -6.39 25.87 -8.11
CA MET A 152 -7.50 26.56 -7.46
C MET A 152 -6.89 27.52 -6.44
N GLY A 153 -7.20 28.81 -6.58
CA GLY A 153 -6.75 29.85 -5.65
C GLY A 153 -7.23 29.57 -4.22
N ALA A 154 -6.66 30.31 -3.27
CA ALA A 154 -6.97 30.22 -1.84
C ALA A 154 -8.46 30.51 -1.55
N GLY A 155 -9.32 29.52 -1.74
CA GLY A 155 -10.63 29.47 -1.12
C GLY A 155 -10.43 29.12 0.35
N GLY A 156 -10.99 29.92 1.25
CA GLY A 156 -10.94 29.63 2.68
C GLY A 156 -11.54 28.26 2.99
N GLU A 157 -11.10 27.67 4.09
CA GLU A 157 -11.61 26.39 4.57
C GLU A 157 -13.14 26.45 4.75
N GLY A 158 -13.85 25.47 4.16
CA GLY A 158 -15.30 25.36 4.32
C GLY A 158 -15.69 24.77 5.68
N GLU A 159 -16.83 25.21 6.24
CA GLU A 159 -17.37 24.74 7.52
C GLU A 159 -17.47 23.21 7.64
N ALA A 160 -17.77 22.52 6.53
CA ALA A 160 -17.85 21.06 6.49
C ALA A 160 -16.49 20.40 6.76
N HIS A 161 -15.41 20.92 6.17
CA HIS A 161 -14.06 20.43 6.39
C HIS A 161 -13.65 20.64 7.85
N LYS A 162 -13.92 21.83 8.40
CA LYS A 162 -13.59 22.17 9.78
C LYS A 162 -14.25 21.24 10.80
N LYS A 163 -15.57 21.02 10.66
CA LYS A 163 -16.32 20.09 11.51
C LYS A 163 -15.77 18.67 11.45
N LEU A 164 -15.38 18.21 10.26
CA LEU A 164 -14.82 16.88 10.07
C LEU A 164 -13.46 16.74 10.76
N LYS A 165 -12.57 17.73 10.66
CA LYS A 165 -11.30 17.74 11.40
C LYS A 165 -11.50 17.71 12.90
N GLU A 166 -12.38 18.56 13.43
CA GLU A 166 -12.71 18.58 14.85
C GLU A 166 -13.27 17.24 15.32
N PHE A 167 -14.17 16.62 14.55
CA PHE A 167 -14.68 15.29 14.85
C PHE A 167 -13.55 14.26 14.88
N ILE A 168 -12.69 14.21 13.86
CA ILE A 168 -11.58 13.25 13.79
C ILE A 168 -10.65 13.43 14.98
N ALA A 169 -10.18 14.65 15.24
CA ALA A 169 -9.29 14.98 16.36
C ALA A 169 -9.86 14.52 17.72
N ASN A 170 -11.17 14.58 17.90
CA ASN A 170 -11.84 14.11 19.12
C ASN A 170 -12.10 12.60 19.19
N ASN A 171 -11.90 11.85 18.09
CA ASN A 171 -12.28 10.43 17.99
C ASN A 171 -11.13 9.55 17.43
N PRO A 172 -10.09 9.24 18.24
CA PRO A 172 -8.94 8.44 17.80
C PRO A 172 -9.29 7.06 17.20
N THR A 173 -10.40 6.46 17.62
CA THR A 173 -10.87 5.16 17.11
C THR A 173 -11.16 5.15 15.62
N VAL A 174 -11.51 6.31 15.04
CA VAL A 174 -11.76 6.47 13.60
C VAL A 174 -10.50 6.12 12.79
N VAL A 175 -9.30 6.40 13.32
CA VAL A 175 -8.02 6.12 12.66
C VAL A 175 -7.34 4.83 13.15
N GLY A 176 -8.10 4.00 13.88
CA GLY A 176 -7.64 2.72 14.40
C GLY A 176 -6.86 2.80 15.71
N LEU A 177 -6.92 3.93 16.44
CA LEU A 177 -6.29 4.08 17.75
C LEU A 177 -7.25 3.67 18.89
N PRO A 178 -6.74 3.22 20.04
CA PRO A 178 -7.60 2.89 21.19
C PRO A 178 -8.22 4.16 21.80
N LEU A 179 -9.34 4.00 22.51
CA LEU A 179 -10.00 5.08 23.26
C LEU A 179 -9.11 5.72 24.34
N SER A 180 -8.07 5.02 24.79
CA SER A 180 -7.08 5.55 25.73
C SER A 180 -6.08 6.51 25.07
N CYS A 181 -6.08 6.62 23.75
CA CYS A 181 -5.30 7.63 23.05
C CYS A 181 -5.86 9.03 23.34
N PRO A 182 -5.01 10.02 23.66
CA PRO A 182 -5.44 11.41 23.73
C PRO A 182 -6.06 11.89 22.41
N LYS A 183 -6.79 13.00 22.50
CA LYS A 183 -7.28 13.74 21.33
C LYS A 183 -6.11 14.15 20.43
N GLY A 184 -6.38 14.16 19.13
CA GLY A 184 -5.45 14.65 18.13
C GLY A 184 -5.32 16.17 18.16
N GLU A 185 -4.21 16.65 17.63
CA GLU A 185 -3.94 18.06 17.38
C GLU A 185 -4.41 18.39 15.97
N ALA A 186 -5.34 19.35 15.84
CA ALA A 186 -5.77 19.86 14.54
C ALA A 186 -4.84 20.99 14.08
N GLU A 187 -4.67 21.15 12.76
CA GLU A 187 -3.80 22.16 12.16
C GLU A 187 -2.35 22.10 12.66
N PHE A 188 -1.76 20.90 12.62
CA PHE A 188 -0.39 20.69 13.07
C PHE A 188 0.61 21.28 12.06
N ASN A 189 1.33 22.31 12.50
CA ASN A 189 2.30 23.00 11.66
C ASN A 189 3.56 22.15 11.42
N LEU A 190 3.89 21.94 10.14
CA LEU A 190 5.12 21.31 9.71
C LEU A 190 6.25 22.35 9.58
N HIS A 191 7.49 21.88 9.74
CA HIS A 191 8.68 22.73 9.50
C HIS A 191 8.84 23.15 8.03
N SER A 192 8.09 22.56 7.09
CA SER A 192 8.03 23.00 5.70
C SER A 192 7.15 24.25 5.47
N GLY A 193 6.37 24.67 6.49
CA GLY A 193 5.39 25.75 6.38
C GLY A 193 3.98 25.31 5.98
N ASP A 194 3.77 24.02 5.75
CA ASP A 194 2.43 23.43 5.58
C ASP A 194 1.79 23.07 6.93
N SER A 195 0.48 22.81 6.91
CA SER A 195 -0.29 22.32 8.06
C SER A 195 -0.87 20.94 7.74
N VAL A 196 -0.77 20.00 8.68
CA VAL A 196 -1.49 18.72 8.63
C VAL A 196 -2.84 18.93 9.30
N ASP A 197 -3.91 18.46 8.68
CA ASP A 197 -5.27 18.62 9.19
C ASP A 197 -5.44 18.07 10.61
N VAL A 198 -5.00 16.84 10.87
CA VAL A 198 -5.00 16.23 12.21
C VAL A 198 -3.78 15.34 12.44
N VAL A 199 -3.13 15.47 13.59
CA VAL A 199 -2.04 14.58 14.03
C VAL A 199 -2.37 13.93 15.36
N PHE A 200 -2.14 12.63 15.47
CA PHE A 200 -2.14 11.88 16.73
C PHE A 200 -0.72 11.45 17.09
N SER A 201 -0.35 11.65 18.35
CA SER A 201 0.86 11.05 18.93
C SER A 201 0.45 9.94 19.88
N TRP A 202 0.77 8.69 19.54
CA TRP A 202 0.46 7.54 20.38
C TRP A 202 1.67 6.65 20.59
N ARG A 203 2.15 6.56 21.83
CA ARG A 203 3.40 5.87 22.19
C ARG A 203 4.56 6.40 21.35
N ASN A 204 5.16 5.56 20.51
CA ASN A 204 6.26 5.92 19.61
C ASN A 204 5.79 6.00 18.15
N GLU A 205 4.51 6.23 17.89
CA GLU A 205 3.94 6.39 16.53
C GLU A 205 3.30 7.77 16.39
N ILE A 206 3.55 8.41 15.25
CA ILE A 206 2.83 9.60 14.80
C ILE A 206 1.88 9.18 13.67
N ILE A 207 0.60 9.51 13.81
CA ILE A 207 -0.40 9.29 12.76
C ILE A 207 -0.85 10.66 12.25
N ALA A 208 -0.52 10.97 11.01
CA ALA A 208 -0.93 12.18 10.31
C ALA A 208 -2.14 11.86 9.43
N VAL A 209 -3.16 12.71 9.45
CA VAL A 209 -4.40 12.52 8.71
C VAL A 209 -4.63 13.75 7.84
N GLU A 210 -4.75 13.55 6.53
CA GLU A 210 -5.32 14.53 5.61
C GLU A 210 -6.81 14.22 5.47
N VAL A 211 -7.65 15.25 5.46
CA VAL A 211 -9.09 15.16 5.56
C VAL A 211 -9.73 15.76 4.32
N LYS A 212 -10.70 15.05 3.74
CA LYS A 212 -11.53 15.57 2.64
C LYS A 212 -13.00 15.31 2.95
N SER A 213 -13.76 16.40 3.04
CA SER A 213 -15.21 16.36 3.26
C SER A 213 -15.97 15.89 2.03
N PHE A 214 -17.28 15.67 2.16
CA PHE A 214 -18.14 15.23 1.06
C PHE A 214 -18.18 16.17 -0.16
N ILE A 215 -17.75 17.44 -0.01
CA ILE A 215 -17.69 18.43 -1.10
C ILE A 215 -16.42 18.33 -1.95
N SER A 216 -15.43 17.54 -1.53
CA SER A 216 -14.16 17.42 -2.24
C SER A 216 -14.33 16.67 -3.56
N ASP A 217 -13.88 17.29 -4.65
CA ASP A 217 -13.86 16.66 -5.97
C ASP A 217 -12.70 15.67 -6.11
N VAL A 218 -12.66 14.94 -7.23
CA VAL A 218 -11.59 13.98 -7.53
C VAL A 218 -10.21 14.66 -7.52
N GLY A 219 -10.11 15.90 -7.99
CA GLY A 219 -8.86 16.66 -7.99
C GLY A 219 -8.37 16.93 -6.56
N ASP A 220 -9.24 17.38 -5.67
CA ASP A 220 -8.92 17.62 -4.27
C ASP A 220 -8.52 16.32 -3.55
N ILE A 221 -9.22 15.21 -3.81
CA ILE A 221 -8.87 13.89 -3.26
C ILE A 221 -7.51 13.42 -3.80
N HIS A 222 -7.25 13.56 -5.10
CA HIS A 222 -5.97 13.23 -5.70
C HIS A 222 -4.84 14.05 -5.05
N ARG A 223 -5.05 15.35 -4.83
CA ARG A 223 -4.09 16.21 -4.11
C ARG A 223 -3.86 15.72 -2.68
N GLY A 224 -4.92 15.29 -1.99
CA GLY A 224 -4.85 14.70 -0.66
C GLY A 224 -3.89 13.52 -0.56
N LEU A 225 -3.85 12.65 -1.58
CA LEU A 225 -2.88 11.53 -1.62
C LEU A 225 -1.43 12.02 -1.61
N TYR A 226 -1.10 13.05 -2.39
CA TYR A 226 0.25 13.63 -2.42
C TYR A 226 0.56 14.46 -1.17
N GLN A 227 -0.46 15.08 -0.55
CA GLN A 227 -0.31 15.72 0.75
C GLN A 227 0.13 14.69 1.81
N CYS A 228 -0.48 13.50 1.85
CA CYS A 228 -0.03 12.42 2.73
C CYS A 228 1.45 12.05 2.52
N VAL A 229 1.89 11.88 1.27
CA VAL A 229 3.29 11.61 0.93
C VAL A 229 4.22 12.71 1.46
N LYS A 230 3.85 13.97 1.23
CA LYS A 230 4.60 15.14 1.71
C LYS A 230 4.70 15.15 3.23
N TYR A 231 3.57 14.98 3.92
CA TYR A 231 3.53 15.04 5.38
C TYR A 231 4.32 13.90 6.02
N GLN A 232 4.29 12.71 5.44
CA GLN A 232 5.08 11.59 5.93
C GLN A 232 6.57 11.93 5.93
N ALA A 233 7.08 12.36 4.78
CA ALA A 233 8.50 12.67 4.62
C ALA A 233 8.94 13.82 5.55
N VAL A 234 8.13 14.86 5.70
CA VAL A 234 8.46 16.02 6.54
C VAL A 234 8.40 15.65 8.03
N LEU A 235 7.38 14.93 8.49
CA LEU A 235 7.29 14.47 9.87
C LEU A 235 8.43 13.50 10.24
N GLU A 236 8.78 12.58 9.35
CA GLU A 236 9.94 11.69 9.54
C GLU A 236 11.26 12.48 9.64
N ALA A 237 11.42 13.54 8.85
CA ALA A 237 12.58 14.43 8.94
C ALA A 237 12.58 15.20 10.28
N MET A 238 11.43 15.73 10.70
CA MET A 238 11.25 16.41 12.00
C MET A 238 11.58 15.50 13.19
N LEU A 239 11.17 14.23 13.14
CA LEU A 239 11.53 13.24 14.17
C LEU A 239 13.03 12.91 14.11
N GLY A 240 13.58 12.77 12.90
CA GLY A 240 14.99 12.46 12.68
C GLY A 240 15.94 13.49 13.30
N ILE A 241 15.67 14.79 13.14
CA ILE A 241 16.49 15.86 13.75
C ILE A 241 16.41 15.88 15.29
N GLN A 242 15.35 15.29 15.86
CA GLN A 242 15.18 15.12 17.30
C GLN A 242 15.78 13.81 17.83
N GLY A 243 16.39 13.00 16.97
CA GLY A 243 16.89 11.67 17.33
C GLY A 243 15.79 10.65 17.66
N LYS A 244 14.55 10.90 17.24
CA LYS A 244 13.39 10.03 17.50
C LYS A 244 13.21 8.99 16.39
N PRO A 245 12.61 7.82 16.69
CA PRO A 245 12.24 6.85 15.67
C PRO A 245 11.29 7.47 14.64
N LYS A 246 11.56 7.20 13.35
CA LYS A 246 10.74 7.67 12.21
C LYS A 246 9.51 6.79 11.99
N ASN A 247 8.72 6.59 13.03
CA ASN A 247 7.52 5.77 12.97
C ASN A 247 6.32 6.68 12.70
N VAL A 248 6.17 7.06 11.44
CA VAL A 248 5.09 7.91 10.94
C VAL A 248 4.17 7.06 10.06
N ARG A 249 2.86 7.22 10.24
CA ARG A 249 1.84 6.69 9.35
C ARG A 249 0.98 7.83 8.85
N THR A 250 0.78 7.92 7.55
CA THR A 250 -0.11 8.92 6.96
C THR A 250 -1.36 8.28 6.36
N LEU A 251 -2.49 8.96 6.52
CA LEU A 251 -3.79 8.47 6.11
C LEU A 251 -4.56 9.57 5.39
N LEU A 252 -5.25 9.20 4.31
CA LEU A 252 -6.27 10.06 3.71
C LEU A 252 -7.64 9.62 4.22
N LEU A 253 -8.36 10.53 4.86
CA LEU A 253 -9.70 10.28 5.40
C LEU A 253 -10.74 11.06 4.60
N LEU A 254 -11.77 10.34 4.14
CA LEU A 254 -12.85 10.85 3.32
C LEU A 254 -14.20 10.62 3.98
N GLU A 255 -15.01 11.67 4.02
CA GLU A 255 -16.43 11.53 4.37
C GLU A 255 -17.21 10.81 3.27
N GLY A 256 -16.83 11.03 2.00
CA GLY A 256 -17.43 10.38 0.83
C GLY A 256 -16.73 9.07 0.41
N ASN A 257 -17.17 8.54 -0.73
CA ASN A 257 -16.56 7.38 -1.38
C ASN A 257 -15.21 7.74 -2.01
N PHE A 258 -14.27 6.78 -2.01
CA PHE A 258 -13.02 6.94 -2.74
C PHE A 258 -13.23 6.74 -4.26
N PRO A 259 -12.77 7.65 -5.13
CA PRO A 259 -12.91 7.51 -6.58
C PRO A 259 -12.14 6.31 -7.13
N LYS A 260 -12.81 5.45 -7.90
CA LYS A 260 -12.20 4.24 -8.50
C LYS A 260 -10.99 4.53 -9.37
N GLU A 261 -11.00 5.67 -10.07
CA GLU A 261 -9.89 6.13 -10.93
C GLU A 261 -8.61 6.44 -10.14
N LEU A 262 -8.68 6.61 -8.81
CA LEU A 262 -7.54 6.89 -7.94
C LEU A 262 -7.00 5.65 -7.21
N VAL A 263 -7.60 4.47 -7.39
CA VAL A 263 -7.17 3.22 -6.71
C VAL A 263 -5.73 2.86 -7.03
N SER A 264 -5.35 2.88 -8.31
CA SER A 264 -3.96 2.60 -8.71
C SER A 264 -2.99 3.62 -8.13
N THR A 265 -3.32 4.91 -8.16
CA THR A 265 -2.50 5.98 -7.58
C THR A 265 -2.32 5.79 -6.07
N LYS A 266 -3.39 5.50 -5.32
CA LYS A 266 -3.33 5.19 -3.89
C LYS A 266 -2.36 4.05 -3.61
N ASN A 267 -2.52 2.93 -4.32
CA ASN A 267 -1.73 1.72 -4.11
C ASN A 267 -0.26 1.91 -4.52
N MET A 268 -0.01 2.74 -5.53
CA MET A 268 1.35 3.11 -5.94
C MET A 268 2.03 4.07 -4.97
N LEU A 269 1.27 4.93 -4.29
CA LEU A 269 1.82 5.84 -3.29
C LEU A 269 1.92 5.20 -1.89
N GLY A 270 1.42 3.98 -1.70
CA GLY A 270 1.41 3.31 -0.40
C GLY A 270 0.50 3.97 0.64
N ILE A 271 -0.47 4.77 0.22
CA ILE A 271 -1.32 5.56 1.13
C ILE A 271 -2.54 4.75 1.56
N ASP A 272 -2.74 4.65 2.88
CA ASP A 272 -3.95 4.09 3.46
C ASP A 272 -5.10 5.11 3.38
N VAL A 273 -6.25 4.68 2.84
CA VAL A 273 -7.47 5.51 2.71
C VAL A 273 -8.58 4.94 3.58
N LEU A 274 -9.25 5.83 4.33
CA LEU A 274 -10.48 5.54 5.06
C LEU A 274 -11.61 6.37 4.45
N SER A 275 -12.60 5.72 3.84
CA SER A 275 -13.71 6.40 3.15
C SER A 275 -15.04 6.13 3.84
N ASN A 276 -16.06 6.92 3.48
CA ASN A 276 -17.42 6.83 4.04
C ASN A 276 -17.49 7.06 5.55
N ILE A 277 -16.65 7.95 6.08
CA ILE A 277 -16.69 8.33 7.48
C ILE A 277 -17.92 9.19 7.74
N THR A 278 -18.73 8.82 8.72
CA THR A 278 -19.91 9.61 9.12
C THR A 278 -19.62 10.37 10.41
N VAL A 279 -19.78 11.69 10.37
CA VAL A 279 -19.74 12.52 11.57
C VAL A 279 -21.01 12.27 12.37
N LYS A 280 -20.88 11.64 13.54
CA LYS A 280 -22.00 11.50 14.47
C LYS A 280 -22.12 12.80 15.26
N SER A 281 -23.26 13.48 15.09
CA SER A 281 -23.68 14.64 15.89
C SER A 281 -23.96 14.26 17.35
#